data_AF-A0A4S8KTH5-F1
#
_entry.id   AF-A0A4S8KTH5-F1
#
_cell.length_a   1.000
_cell.length_b   1.000
_cell.length_c   1.000
_cell.angle_alpha   90.00
_cell.angle_beta   90.00
_cell.angle_gamma   90.00
#
_symmetry.space_group_name_H-M   'P 1'
#
loop_
_entity.id
_entity.type
_entity.pdbx_description
1 polymer ?
#
loop_
_entity_poly.entity_id
_entity_poly.type
_entity_poly.pdbx_seq_one_letter_code
_entity_poly.pdbx_strand_id
1 'polypeptide(L)'
;MIVRLKSRGPYSAVKAVVAYVSDYVTKWSLNTHVIFDVIKTILTRNSELIGGSATRQEKVRRLVTQMVNLLSVRMELGAPMICMYLLENPDHYTSHKFRPFHWNSYVIENGRIYGLSRVYDYIYRPSERENMALYDWIRRCERVKMTKNDKRYKLDKQNNSSIDIEQDQEYGSENEFDSDADLVSDQDIQEKTQNKTNHLYPKTVNEASFPAPGHPLANSHATAVLADDNGLVPNFIGPGLPRKSKGDREHYCLTMLTFFKPWRSGKDLKTPDQTWERAFLTHKFDVRYQEMMNNFEVRYECLDSRDDFRAQ
;
A
#
# COMPACT_ATOMS: atom_id res chain seq x y z
N MET A 1 -1.99 2.56 11.37
CA MET A 1 -3.40 2.98 11.52
C MET A 1 -3.77 2.80 12.99
N ILE A 2 -4.24 3.84 13.69
CA ILE A 2 -4.57 3.74 15.13
C ILE A 2 -6.00 3.18 15.24
N VAL A 3 -6.14 1.98 15.78
CA VAL A 3 -7.45 1.34 16.04
C VAL A 3 -7.98 1.80 17.39
N ARG A 4 -9.29 2.06 17.43
CA ARG A 4 -10.02 2.64 18.57
C ARG A 4 -9.96 1.75 19.81
N LEU A 5 -9.16 2.13 20.81
CA LEU A 5 -9.20 1.53 22.14
C LEU A 5 -10.37 2.11 22.95
N LYS A 6 -11.29 1.26 23.39
CA LYS A 6 -12.48 1.65 24.17
C LYS A 6 -12.06 1.86 25.64
N SER A 7 -11.65 3.07 26.01
CA SER A 7 -11.28 3.44 27.38
C SER A 7 -12.25 4.47 27.98
N ARG A 8 -12.69 4.21 29.23
CA ARG A 8 -13.53 5.08 30.08
C ARG A 8 -12.65 5.95 30.99
N GLY A 9 -11.93 6.92 30.42
CA GLY A 9 -11.11 7.92 31.14
C GLY A 9 -11.02 9.24 30.35
N PRO A 10 -10.39 10.32 30.88
CA PRO A 10 -10.33 11.61 30.19
C PRO A 10 -9.70 11.42 28.81
N TYR A 11 -10.54 11.57 27.79
CA TYR A 11 -10.29 11.06 26.44
C TYR A 11 -9.00 11.60 25.79
N SER A 12 -8.49 12.75 26.23
CA SER A 12 -7.25 13.36 25.71
C SER A 12 -5.99 12.65 26.18
N ALA A 13 -5.89 12.26 27.46
CA ALA A 13 -4.69 11.62 28.01
C ALA A 13 -4.44 10.25 27.36
N VAL A 14 -5.50 9.45 27.20
CA VAL A 14 -5.40 8.14 26.54
C VAL A 14 -4.97 8.30 25.08
N LYS A 15 -5.54 9.27 24.36
CA LYS A 15 -5.18 9.57 22.97
C LYS A 15 -3.72 9.99 22.82
N ALA A 16 -3.23 10.83 23.73
CA ALA A 16 -1.83 11.25 23.78
C ALA A 16 -0.88 10.08 24.07
N VAL A 17 -1.23 9.20 25.02
CA VAL A 17 -0.45 7.97 25.31
C VAL A 17 -0.41 7.06 24.09
N VAL A 18 -1.53 6.86 23.39
CA VAL A 18 -1.58 6.03 22.18
C VAL A 18 -0.68 6.58 21.08
N ALA A 19 -0.68 7.89 20.84
CA ALA A 19 0.25 8.52 19.90
C ALA A 19 1.70 8.35 20.34
N TYR A 20 2.00 8.59 21.62
CA TYR A 20 3.35 8.45 22.18
C TYR A 20 3.89 7.03 22.04
N VAL A 21 3.11 6.02 22.44
CA VAL A 21 3.51 4.60 22.33
C VAL A 21 3.68 4.22 20.86
N SER A 22 2.76 4.66 19.98
CA SER A 22 2.88 4.39 18.54
C SER A 22 4.16 4.97 17.97
N ASP A 23 4.45 6.25 18.23
CA ASP A 23 5.70 6.88 17.80
C ASP A 23 6.90 6.11 18.32
N TYR A 24 6.90 5.76 19.62
CA TYR A 24 7.99 5.06 20.27
C TYR A 24 8.26 3.69 19.64
N VAL A 25 7.21 2.88 19.42
CA VAL A 25 7.33 1.57 18.76
C VAL A 25 7.81 1.73 17.31
N THR A 26 7.37 2.77 16.60
CA THR A 26 7.79 3.06 15.22
C THR A 26 9.12 3.83 15.10
N LYS A 27 9.84 4.10 16.20
CA LYS A 27 11.21 4.65 16.18
C LYS A 27 12.21 3.59 15.74
N TRP A 28 12.06 3.10 14.51
CA TRP A 28 12.99 2.19 13.84
C TRP A 28 14.03 2.94 13.01
N SER A 29 13.94 4.27 12.93
CA SER A 29 14.94 5.05 12.21
C SER A 29 16.16 5.30 13.08
N LEU A 30 17.33 4.89 12.56
CA LEU A 30 18.62 5.40 13.02
C LEU A 30 18.54 6.92 13.16
N ASN A 31 19.09 7.46 14.25
CA ASN A 31 19.14 8.91 14.42
C ASN A 31 19.81 9.53 13.19
N THR A 32 19.27 10.65 12.72
CA THR A 32 19.72 11.33 11.49
C THR A 32 21.23 11.59 11.48
N HIS A 33 21.82 11.93 12.63
CA HIS A 33 23.27 12.14 12.74
C HIS A 33 24.09 10.86 12.51
N VAL A 34 23.58 9.68 12.91
CA VAL A 34 24.23 8.38 12.66
C VAL A 34 24.19 8.06 11.17
N ILE A 35 23.07 8.31 10.51
CA ILE A 35 22.93 8.12 9.06
C ILE A 35 23.94 9.02 8.32
N PHE A 36 24.03 10.30 8.69
CA PHE A 36 24.99 11.22 8.08
C PHE A 36 26.44 10.86 8.36
N ASP A 37 26.76 10.36 9.57
CA ASP A 37 28.11 9.89 9.91
C ASP A 37 28.51 8.68 9.05
N VAL A 38 27.61 7.72 8.85
CA VAL A 38 27.81 6.56 7.96
C VAL A 38 28.04 7.00 6.51
N ILE A 39 27.21 7.90 6.00
CA ILE A 39 27.36 8.44 4.64
C ILE A 39 28.70 9.15 4.49
N LYS A 40 29.06 10.04 5.43
CA LYS A 40 30.33 10.78 5.42
C LYS A 40 31.52 9.83 5.47
N THR A 41 31.48 8.82 6.33
CA THR A 41 32.54 7.82 6.48
C THR A 41 32.78 7.05 5.17
N ILE A 42 31.73 6.69 4.45
CA ILE A 42 31.85 5.93 3.20
C ILE A 42 32.31 6.80 2.04
N LEU A 43 31.78 8.03 1.94
CA LEU A 43 32.21 8.97 0.90
C LEU A 43 33.69 9.36 1.07
N THR A 44 34.15 9.55 2.30
CA THR A 44 35.56 9.86 2.58
C THR A 44 36.49 8.68 2.30
N ARG A 45 36.10 7.45 2.64
CA ARG A 45 36.89 6.23 2.37
C ARG A 45 36.97 5.85 0.88
N ASN A 46 36.01 6.28 0.07
CA ASN A 46 35.93 5.94 -1.36
C ASN A 46 36.21 7.15 -2.27
N SER A 47 36.97 8.14 -1.80
CA SER A 47 37.32 9.35 -2.59
C SER A 47 37.98 9.00 -3.93
N GLU A 48 38.86 7.99 -3.96
CA GLU A 48 39.51 7.49 -5.17
C GLU A 48 38.51 6.82 -6.14
N LEU A 49 37.54 6.07 -5.62
CA LEU A 49 36.49 5.45 -6.43
C LEU A 49 35.57 6.50 -7.06
N ILE A 50 35.31 7.60 -6.34
CA ILE A 50 34.52 8.73 -6.84
C ILE A 50 35.30 9.45 -7.96
N GLY A 51 36.61 9.65 -7.79
CA GLY A 51 37.51 10.26 -8.78
C GLY A 51 37.92 9.36 -9.95
N GLY A 52 37.72 8.04 -9.86
CA GLY A 52 38.15 7.07 -10.87
C GLY A 52 37.34 7.07 -12.17
N SER A 53 37.74 6.25 -13.14
CA SER A 53 37.12 6.15 -14.48
C SER A 53 35.90 5.23 -14.56
N ALA A 54 35.48 4.60 -13.46
CA ALA A 54 34.34 3.67 -13.43
C ALA A 54 33.03 4.35 -13.88
N THR A 55 32.09 3.54 -14.39
CA THR A 55 30.77 4.05 -14.80
C THR A 55 30.00 4.59 -13.60
N ARG A 56 29.16 5.61 -13.82
CA ARG A 56 28.34 6.23 -12.76
C ARG A 56 27.47 5.20 -12.03
N GLN A 57 26.89 4.26 -12.78
CA GLN A 57 26.02 3.23 -12.24
C GLN A 57 26.76 2.28 -11.29
N GLU A 58 27.99 1.89 -11.64
CA GLU A 58 28.81 1.02 -10.81
C GLU A 58 29.30 1.72 -9.54
N LYS A 59 29.68 3.00 -9.65
CA LYS A 59 30.02 3.84 -8.49
C LYS A 59 28.85 3.94 -7.52
N VAL A 60 27.64 4.25 -8.02
CA VAL A 60 26.43 4.37 -7.20
C VAL A 60 26.10 3.04 -6.53
N ARG A 61 26.09 1.93 -7.27
CA ARG A 61 25.77 0.61 -6.71
C ARG A 61 26.72 0.28 -5.54
N ARG A 62 28.02 0.45 -5.74
CA ARG A 62 29.03 0.12 -4.72
C ARG A 62 28.94 1.01 -3.48
N LEU A 63 28.74 2.32 -3.66
CA LEU A 63 28.57 3.25 -2.55
C LEU A 63 27.30 2.95 -1.75
N VAL A 64 26.18 2.74 -2.42
CA VAL A 64 24.90 2.41 -1.77
C VAL A 64 24.99 1.09 -1.00
N THR A 65 25.55 0.04 -1.60
CA THR A 65 25.74 -1.24 -0.90
C THR A 65 26.60 -1.10 0.35
N GLN A 66 27.70 -0.36 0.28
CA GLN A 66 28.54 -0.10 1.46
C GLN A 66 27.79 0.71 2.53
N MET A 67 26.96 1.68 2.12
CA MET A 67 26.15 2.49 3.03
C MET A 67 25.12 1.63 3.75
N VAL A 68 24.37 0.80 3.01
CA VAL A 68 23.38 -0.10 3.60
C VAL A 68 24.06 -1.07 4.57
N ASN A 69 25.15 -1.73 4.18
CA ASN A 69 25.85 -2.67 5.05
C ASN A 69 26.33 -2.03 6.35
N LEU A 70 26.87 -0.80 6.28
CA LEU A 70 27.35 -0.09 7.46
C LEU A 70 26.19 0.45 8.31
N LEU A 71 25.07 0.85 7.70
CA LEU A 71 23.86 1.24 8.42
C LEU A 71 23.27 0.03 9.17
N SER A 72 23.20 -1.14 8.54
CA SER A 72 22.70 -2.37 9.16
C SER A 72 23.50 -2.75 10.40
N VAL A 73 24.84 -2.63 10.37
CA VAL A 73 25.70 -2.89 11.55
C VAL A 73 25.47 -1.88 12.68
N ARG A 74 25.05 -0.66 12.35
CA ARG A 74 24.75 0.40 13.33
C ARG A 74 23.33 0.31 13.88
N MET A 75 22.47 -0.52 13.30
CA MET A 75 21.15 -0.81 13.85
C MET A 75 21.31 -1.76 15.03
N GLU A 76 21.28 -1.22 16.24
CA GLU A 76 21.22 -2.03 17.46
C GLU A 76 19.79 -2.54 17.65
N LEU A 77 19.62 -3.86 17.63
CA LEU A 77 18.38 -4.51 18.03
C LEU A 77 18.42 -4.78 19.53
N GLY A 78 17.33 -4.49 20.24
CA GLY A 78 17.25 -4.76 21.67
C GLY A 78 17.37 -6.26 21.96
N ALA A 79 18.10 -6.65 22.99
CA ALA A 79 18.25 -8.07 23.38
C ALA A 79 16.91 -8.84 23.47
N PRO A 80 15.80 -8.28 24.01
CA PRO A 80 14.51 -8.96 24.01
C PRO A 80 13.96 -9.25 22.60
N MET A 81 14.21 -8.36 21.64
CA MET A 81 13.81 -8.53 20.24
C MET A 81 14.62 -9.63 19.56
N ILE A 82 15.93 -9.66 19.80
CA ILE A 82 16.80 -10.75 19.34
C ILE A 82 16.34 -12.09 19.93
N CYS A 83 16.02 -12.15 21.23
CA CYS A 83 15.48 -13.35 21.86
C CYS A 83 14.14 -13.78 21.24
N MET A 84 13.26 -12.85 20.86
CA MET A 84 12.01 -13.17 20.17
C MET A 84 12.26 -13.84 18.81
N TYR A 85 13.17 -13.30 18.00
CA TYR A 85 13.54 -13.89 16.70
C TYR A 85 14.18 -15.29 16.88
N LEU A 86 15.08 -15.45 17.86
CA LEU A 86 15.71 -16.74 18.14
C LEU A 86 14.72 -17.82 18.61
N LEU A 87 13.59 -17.41 19.18
CA LEU A 87 12.50 -18.30 19.60
C LEU A 87 11.43 -18.49 18.51
N GLU A 88 11.67 -18.03 17.28
CA GLU A 88 10.73 -18.08 16.16
C GLU A 88 9.37 -17.43 16.47
N ASN A 89 9.34 -16.47 17.40
CA ASN A 89 8.11 -15.73 17.69
C ASN A 89 7.91 -14.62 16.65
N PRO A 90 6.67 -14.34 16.23
CA PRO A 90 6.39 -13.22 15.34
C PRO A 90 6.74 -11.89 16.01
N ASP A 91 7.26 -10.97 15.22
CA ASP A 91 7.67 -9.62 15.62
C ASP A 91 6.49 -8.63 15.71
N HIS A 92 5.29 -9.07 15.32
CA HIS A 92 4.09 -8.24 15.28
C HIS A 92 2.83 -8.96 15.80
N TYR A 93 1.95 -8.18 16.43
CA TYR A 93 0.57 -8.59 16.72
C TYR A 93 -0.37 -7.82 15.80
N THR A 94 -0.93 -8.50 14.80
CA THR A 94 -1.89 -7.89 13.86
C THR A 94 -3.26 -8.52 14.04
N SER A 95 -4.28 -7.70 14.31
CA SER A 95 -5.69 -8.13 14.29
C SER A 95 -6.31 -8.02 12.89
N HIS A 96 -5.66 -7.27 11.99
CA HIS A 96 -6.15 -6.96 10.66
C HIS A 96 -5.02 -7.19 9.65
N LYS A 97 -5.42 -7.59 8.45
CA LYS A 97 -4.56 -7.70 7.28
C LYS A 97 -4.66 -6.41 6.48
N PHE A 98 -3.53 -5.77 6.27
CA PHE A 98 -3.45 -4.48 5.60
C PHE A 98 -3.16 -4.66 4.12
N ARG A 99 -3.90 -3.94 3.26
CA ARG A 99 -3.67 -3.93 1.81
C ARG A 99 -3.10 -2.58 1.37
N PRO A 100 -1.84 -2.49 0.92
CA PRO A 100 -1.25 -1.26 0.43
C PRO A 100 -2.15 -0.57 -0.61
N PHE A 101 -2.40 0.73 -0.46
CA PHE A 101 -3.19 1.51 -1.39
C PHE A 101 -2.60 2.91 -1.57
N HIS A 102 -1.92 3.10 -2.69
CA HIS A 102 -1.38 4.39 -3.08
C HIS A 102 -2.49 5.31 -3.62
N TRP A 103 -3.09 6.09 -2.73
CA TRP A 103 -4.32 6.84 -3.04
C TRP A 103 -4.09 8.16 -3.79
N ASN A 104 -2.83 8.62 -3.88
CA ASN A 104 -2.43 9.81 -4.63
C ASN A 104 -1.58 9.50 -5.88
N SER A 105 -1.50 8.24 -6.30
CA SER A 105 -0.74 7.89 -7.50
C SER A 105 -1.51 8.29 -8.75
N TYR A 106 -1.20 9.47 -9.27
CA TYR A 106 -1.54 9.88 -10.61
C TYR A 106 -0.77 9.04 -11.63
N VAL A 107 -1.50 8.43 -12.56
CA VAL A 107 -0.93 8.00 -13.84
C VAL A 107 -0.96 9.23 -14.73
N ILE A 108 0.19 9.90 -14.87
CA ILE A 108 0.38 10.87 -15.96
C ILE A 108 1.26 10.19 -16.98
N GLU A 109 0.81 10.19 -18.23
CA GLU A 109 1.78 10.39 -19.28
C GLU A 109 1.17 11.16 -20.44
N ASN A 110 2.03 11.84 -21.19
CA ASN A 110 1.79 12.23 -22.59
C ASN A 110 1.64 10.98 -23.51
N GLY A 111 0.89 9.97 -23.07
CA GLY A 111 0.59 8.76 -23.84
C GLY A 111 1.46 7.51 -23.55
N ARG A 112 1.40 6.97 -22.30
CA ARG A 112 1.90 5.63 -21.77
C ARG A 112 2.75 5.54 -20.45
N ILE A 113 2.12 5.86 -19.32
CA ILE A 113 2.26 5.31 -17.94
C ILE A 113 1.53 4.00 -17.61
N TYR A 114 1.94 2.77 -17.98
CA TYR A 114 1.17 1.56 -17.56
C TYR A 114 1.59 0.98 -16.21
N GLY A 115 1.23 1.67 -15.13
CA GLY A 115 0.89 1.01 -13.87
C GLY A 115 -0.63 0.97 -13.76
N LEU A 116 -1.29 -0.15 -14.11
CA LEU A 116 -2.74 -0.25 -13.93
C LEU A 116 -3.08 -0.20 -12.44
N SER A 117 -3.44 1.01 -11.98
CA SER A 117 -3.86 1.29 -10.62
C SER A 117 -5.11 0.48 -10.26
N ARG A 118 -5.24 0.09 -8.99
CA ARG A 118 -6.47 -0.54 -8.47
C ARG A 118 -7.72 0.32 -8.68
N VAL A 119 -7.55 1.64 -8.78
CA VAL A 119 -8.63 2.58 -9.13
C VAL A 119 -9.04 2.44 -10.59
N TYR A 120 -8.08 2.16 -11.49
CA TYR A 120 -8.37 1.93 -12.89
C TYR A 120 -9.15 0.62 -13.07
N ASP A 121 -8.72 -0.46 -12.41
CA ASP A 121 -9.46 -1.73 -12.37
C ASP A 121 -10.90 -1.51 -11.83
N TYR A 122 -11.08 -0.61 -10.85
CA TYR A 122 -12.38 -0.24 -10.31
C TYR A 122 -13.28 0.52 -11.31
N ILE A 123 -12.73 1.42 -12.12
CA ILE A 123 -13.49 2.14 -13.16
C ILE A 123 -14.06 1.15 -14.18
N TYR A 124 -13.27 0.16 -14.55
CA TYR A 124 -13.64 -0.91 -15.49
C TYR A 124 -14.21 -2.15 -14.78
N ARG A 125 -14.72 -2.01 -13.55
CA ARG A 125 -15.34 -3.14 -12.84
C ARG A 125 -16.56 -3.69 -13.60
N PRO A 126 -16.85 -5.00 -13.48
CA PRO A 126 -18.04 -5.61 -14.06
C PRO A 126 -19.33 -4.95 -13.59
N SER A 127 -20.37 -4.97 -14.43
CA SER A 127 -21.68 -4.37 -14.11
C SER A 127 -22.35 -5.01 -12.89
N GLU A 128 -22.06 -6.28 -12.60
CA GLU A 128 -22.57 -6.96 -11.38
C GLU A 128 -22.13 -6.25 -10.09
N ARG A 129 -21.06 -5.44 -10.14
CA ARG A 129 -20.43 -4.78 -9.00
C ARG A 129 -20.49 -3.27 -9.09
N GLU A 130 -21.45 -2.73 -9.84
CA GLU A 130 -21.63 -1.29 -10.03
C GLU A 130 -21.87 -0.54 -8.70
N ASN A 131 -22.56 -1.18 -7.76
CA ASN A 131 -22.90 -0.63 -6.44
C ASN A 131 -21.77 -0.73 -5.40
N MET A 132 -20.62 -1.31 -5.74
CA MET A 132 -19.48 -1.39 -4.82
C MET A 132 -18.76 -0.04 -4.78
N ALA A 133 -18.47 0.48 -3.58
CA ALA A 133 -17.64 1.67 -3.40
C ALA A 133 -16.15 1.35 -3.57
N LEU A 134 -15.34 2.36 -3.88
CA LEU A 134 -13.91 2.18 -4.12
C LEU A 134 -13.19 1.57 -2.90
N TYR A 135 -13.56 2.00 -1.69
CA TYR A 135 -12.98 1.46 -0.45
C TYR A 135 -13.18 -0.06 -0.34
N ASP A 136 -14.40 -0.53 -0.61
CA ASP A 136 -14.76 -1.94 -0.56
C ASP A 136 -14.10 -2.74 -1.69
N TRP A 137 -13.94 -2.12 -2.87
CA TRP A 137 -13.18 -2.71 -3.96
C TRP A 137 -11.72 -2.94 -3.58
N ILE A 138 -11.05 -1.94 -3.00
CA ILE A 138 -9.65 -2.07 -2.57
C ILE A 138 -9.51 -3.13 -1.47
N ARG A 139 -10.50 -3.21 -0.56
CA ARG A 139 -10.53 -4.23 0.49
C ARG A 139 -10.67 -5.64 -0.09
N ARG A 140 -11.60 -5.85 -1.02
CA ARG A 140 -12.12 -7.19 -1.36
C ARG A 140 -11.67 -7.71 -2.73
N CYS A 141 -11.33 -6.83 -3.66
CA CYS A 141 -11.06 -7.22 -5.03
C CYS A 141 -9.56 -7.32 -5.28
N GLU A 142 -9.17 -8.34 -6.04
CA GLU A 142 -7.80 -8.60 -6.42
C GLU A 142 -7.71 -9.00 -7.88
N ARG A 143 -6.75 -8.41 -8.59
CA ARG A 143 -6.51 -8.74 -9.99
C ARG A 143 -5.75 -10.06 -10.07
N VAL A 144 -6.29 -11.03 -10.79
CA VAL A 144 -5.70 -12.36 -10.98
C VAL A 144 -5.43 -12.62 -12.46
N LYS A 145 -4.28 -13.23 -12.78
CA LYS A 145 -3.94 -13.61 -14.16
C LYS A 145 -4.77 -14.82 -14.59
N MET A 146 -5.26 -14.78 -15.83
CA MET A 146 -6.01 -15.87 -16.43
C MET A 146 -5.07 -17.06 -16.72
N THR A 147 -5.54 -18.28 -16.48
CA THR A 147 -4.80 -19.48 -16.89
C THR A 147 -5.23 -19.92 -18.29
N LYS A 148 -4.32 -20.53 -19.07
CA LYS A 148 -4.55 -20.94 -20.48
C LYS A 148 -5.74 -21.90 -20.69
N ASN A 149 -6.30 -22.44 -19.61
CA ASN A 149 -7.46 -23.34 -19.63
C ASN A 149 -8.82 -22.64 -19.44
N ASP A 150 -8.85 -21.33 -19.17
CA ASP A 150 -10.10 -20.61 -19.02
C ASP A 150 -10.86 -20.49 -20.36
N LYS A 151 -12.17 -20.79 -20.32
CA LYS A 151 -13.02 -20.98 -21.51
C LYS A 151 -13.06 -19.75 -22.45
N ARG A 152 -12.81 -18.53 -21.95
CA ARG A 152 -12.73 -17.30 -22.77
C ARG A 152 -11.35 -17.03 -23.38
N TYR A 153 -10.25 -17.52 -22.80
CA TYR A 153 -8.92 -17.45 -23.45
C TYR A 153 -8.91 -18.23 -24.78
N LYS A 154 -9.70 -19.31 -24.85
CA LYS A 154 -9.87 -20.10 -26.08
C LYS A 154 -10.77 -19.44 -27.12
N LEU A 155 -11.72 -18.58 -26.72
CA LEU A 155 -12.67 -17.93 -27.63
C LEU A 155 -12.02 -16.74 -28.35
N ASP A 156 -11.20 -15.94 -27.66
CA ASP A 156 -10.49 -14.80 -28.27
C ASP A 156 -9.35 -15.23 -29.20
N LYS A 157 -8.71 -16.38 -28.93
CA LYS A 157 -7.64 -16.92 -29.78
C LYS A 157 -8.14 -17.41 -31.15
N GLN A 158 -9.44 -17.72 -31.29
CA GLN A 158 -10.03 -18.10 -32.58
C GLN A 158 -10.44 -16.89 -33.44
N ASN A 159 -10.61 -15.70 -32.85
CA ASN A 159 -11.11 -14.53 -33.58
C ASN A 159 -10.02 -13.53 -34.01
N ASN A 160 -8.81 -13.60 -33.44
CA ASN A 160 -7.70 -12.71 -33.81
C ASN A 160 -6.45 -13.51 -34.18
N SER A 161 -6.29 -13.79 -35.48
CA SER A 161 -5.00 -14.17 -36.05
C SER A 161 -4.10 -12.94 -36.19
N SER A 162 -2.93 -13.00 -35.56
CA SER A 162 -1.73 -12.16 -35.78
C SER A 162 -1.62 -10.89 -34.92
N ILE A 163 -0.81 -10.94 -33.86
CA ILE A 163 0.59 -10.47 -33.83
C ILE A 163 1.13 -10.83 -32.44
N ASP A 164 2.07 -11.76 -32.42
CA ASP A 164 2.90 -12.02 -31.25
C ASP A 164 3.82 -10.82 -31.01
N ILE A 165 3.71 -10.23 -29.82
CA ILE A 165 4.83 -9.53 -29.21
C ILE A 165 5.07 -10.23 -27.88
N GLU A 166 5.91 -11.26 -27.94
CA GLU A 166 6.72 -11.68 -26.81
C GLU A 166 7.61 -10.49 -26.41
N GLN A 167 7.13 -9.70 -25.46
CA GLN A 167 8.00 -8.96 -24.55
C GLN A 167 7.44 -9.15 -23.14
N ASP A 168 7.83 -10.28 -22.57
CA ASP A 168 7.92 -10.44 -21.13
C ASP A 168 8.85 -9.35 -20.57
N GLN A 169 8.24 -8.28 -20.06
CA GLN A 169 8.85 -7.44 -19.03
C GLN A 169 7.88 -7.39 -17.85
N GLU A 170 8.07 -8.37 -16.98
CA GLU A 170 7.60 -8.42 -15.62
C GLU A 170 8.01 -7.13 -14.89
N TYR A 171 7.04 -6.25 -14.63
CA TYR A 171 7.15 -5.18 -13.65
C TYR A 171 6.00 -5.30 -12.66
N GLY A 172 6.32 -5.93 -11.53
CA GLY A 172 5.80 -5.54 -10.24
C GLY A 172 4.43 -6.10 -9.84
N SER A 173 4.41 -7.34 -9.33
CA SER A 173 3.93 -7.46 -7.95
C SER A 173 4.72 -6.42 -7.15
N GLU A 174 4.07 -5.47 -6.50
CA GLU A 174 4.76 -4.54 -5.60
C GLU A 174 5.56 -5.41 -4.62
N ASN A 175 6.87 -5.58 -4.90
CA ASN A 175 7.79 -6.10 -3.93
C ASN A 175 7.84 -5.00 -2.88
N GLU A 176 7.05 -5.21 -1.84
CA GLU A 176 7.25 -4.59 -0.56
C GLU A 176 8.74 -4.74 -0.26
N PHE A 177 9.42 -3.61 -0.09
CA PHE A 177 10.69 -3.59 0.61
C PHE A 177 10.33 -3.91 2.06
N ASP A 178 10.17 -5.20 2.35
CA ASP A 178 10.21 -5.72 3.70
C ASP A 178 11.65 -5.55 4.17
N SER A 179 11.84 -4.74 5.21
CA SER A 179 13.18 -4.41 5.71
C SER A 179 13.80 -5.51 6.57
N ASP A 180 13.24 -6.72 6.59
CA ASP A 180 13.85 -7.88 7.25
C ASP A 180 14.62 -8.72 6.22
N ALA A 181 15.83 -8.23 5.88
CA ALA A 181 16.82 -9.04 5.19
C ALA A 181 17.67 -9.79 6.21
N ASP A 182 17.34 -11.06 6.43
CA ASP A 182 18.22 -12.07 7.03
C ASP A 182 19.54 -12.14 6.24
N LEU A 183 20.64 -11.76 6.88
CA LEU A 183 21.99 -11.94 6.36
C LEU A 183 22.49 -13.34 6.73
N VAL A 184 22.30 -14.31 5.83
CA VAL A 184 23.06 -15.56 5.85
C VAL A 184 24.15 -15.47 4.79
N SER A 185 25.41 -15.56 5.23
CA SER A 185 26.61 -15.53 4.39
C SER A 185 26.72 -16.77 3.50
N ASP A 186 27.11 -16.56 2.24
CA ASP A 186 27.40 -17.56 1.21
C ASP A 186 28.37 -18.67 1.65
N GLN A 187 27.97 -19.94 1.46
CA GLN A 187 28.84 -21.00 0.93
C GLN A 187 28.06 -21.91 -0.02
N ASP A 188 28.66 -22.14 -1.20
CA ASP A 188 28.13 -22.78 -2.39
C ASP A 188 27.57 -24.21 -2.19
N ILE A 189 26.32 -24.45 -2.63
CA ILE A 189 25.91 -25.73 -3.27
C ILE A 189 24.90 -25.43 -4.40
N GLN A 190 25.30 -25.81 -5.62
CA GLN A 190 24.47 -25.88 -6.82
C GLN A 190 23.33 -26.91 -6.65
N GLU A 191 22.07 -26.52 -6.87
CA GLU A 191 21.09 -27.22 -7.74
C GLU A 191 19.64 -26.76 -7.50
N LYS A 192 18.96 -26.46 -8.61
CA LYS A 192 17.50 -26.53 -8.86
C LYS A 192 16.60 -25.61 -8.04
N THR A 193 16.37 -24.44 -8.63
CA THR A 193 15.20 -23.57 -8.45
C THR A 193 13.89 -24.36 -8.54
N GLN A 194 13.34 -24.75 -7.39
CA GLN A 194 11.92 -25.03 -7.25
C GLN A 194 11.27 -23.79 -6.64
N ASN A 195 10.44 -23.12 -7.45
CA ASN A 195 9.58 -22.02 -7.06
C ASN A 195 8.72 -22.41 -5.85
N LYS A 196 9.15 -22.02 -4.65
CA LYS A 196 8.29 -21.96 -3.46
C LYS A 196 7.82 -20.52 -3.26
N THR A 197 6.88 -20.10 -4.10
CA THR A 197 5.98 -19.02 -3.71
C THR A 197 4.98 -19.63 -2.73
N ASN A 198 5.12 -19.27 -1.45
CA ASN A 198 4.15 -19.64 -0.41
C ASN A 198 2.80 -19.00 -0.74
N HIS A 199 1.94 -19.77 -1.42
CA HIS A 199 0.53 -19.47 -1.60
C HIS A 199 -0.18 -19.45 -0.23
N LEU A 200 -0.21 -18.30 0.43
CA LEU A 200 -0.93 -18.13 1.68
C LEU A 200 -2.37 -17.59 1.48
N TYR A 201 -3.12 -18.12 0.52
CA TYR A 201 -4.58 -17.91 0.44
C TYR A 201 -5.27 -19.18 -0.10
N PRO A 202 -6.38 -19.63 0.53
CA PRO A 202 -7.13 -20.79 0.03
C PRO A 202 -7.65 -20.51 -1.38
N LYS A 203 -7.45 -21.47 -2.29
CA LYS A 203 -8.01 -21.51 -3.65
C LYS A 203 -9.53 -21.68 -3.64
N THR A 204 -10.27 -20.74 -3.09
CA THR A 204 -11.71 -20.62 -3.29
C THR A 204 -11.98 -19.34 -4.06
N VAL A 205 -11.60 -19.34 -5.34
CA VAL A 205 -12.01 -18.32 -6.31
C VAL A 205 -13.46 -18.63 -6.65
N ASN A 206 -14.40 -18.31 -5.75
CA ASN A 206 -15.79 -18.69 -5.96
C ASN A 206 -16.46 -17.86 -7.08
N GLU A 207 -15.97 -16.66 -7.39
CA GLU A 207 -16.50 -15.83 -8.49
C GLU A 207 -15.40 -14.89 -9.04
N ALA A 208 -14.64 -15.33 -10.04
CA ALA A 208 -13.81 -14.41 -10.82
C ALA A 208 -14.69 -13.70 -11.85
N SER A 209 -14.84 -12.38 -11.74
CA SER A 209 -15.58 -11.57 -12.71
C SER A 209 -14.62 -10.90 -13.69
N PHE A 210 -15.02 -10.82 -14.96
CA PHE A 210 -14.22 -10.19 -16.01
C PHE A 210 -14.35 -8.67 -15.98
N PRO A 211 -13.26 -7.91 -16.20
CA PRO A 211 -13.34 -6.47 -16.39
C PRO A 211 -14.29 -6.12 -17.56
N ALA A 212 -14.87 -4.92 -17.50
CA ALA A 212 -15.69 -4.39 -18.57
C ALA A 212 -14.90 -4.26 -19.89
N PRO A 213 -15.57 -4.37 -21.05
CA PRO A 213 -14.93 -4.14 -22.35
C PRO A 213 -14.21 -2.78 -22.40
N GLY A 214 -12.98 -2.76 -22.90
CA GLY A 214 -12.14 -1.55 -22.95
C GLY A 214 -11.05 -1.47 -21.87
N HIS A 215 -11.00 -2.41 -20.93
CA HIS A 215 -9.88 -2.53 -20.01
C HIS A 215 -8.63 -3.07 -20.75
N PRO A 216 -7.43 -2.48 -20.59
CA PRO A 216 -6.20 -2.92 -21.26
C PRO A 216 -5.84 -4.39 -20.99
N LEU A 217 -6.28 -4.92 -19.84
CA LEU A 217 -6.03 -6.30 -19.41
C LEU A 217 -7.27 -7.21 -19.46
N ALA A 218 -8.35 -6.81 -20.15
CA ALA A 218 -9.61 -7.57 -20.19
C ALA A 218 -9.43 -9.04 -20.61
N ASN A 219 -8.45 -9.32 -21.49
CA ASN A 219 -8.24 -10.65 -22.08
C ASN A 219 -7.22 -11.50 -21.30
N SER A 220 -6.45 -10.88 -20.39
CA SER A 220 -5.34 -11.53 -19.66
C SER A 220 -5.57 -11.63 -18.16
N HIS A 221 -6.48 -10.82 -17.60
CA HIS A 221 -6.74 -10.76 -16.16
C HIS A 221 -8.23 -10.76 -15.84
N ALA A 222 -8.56 -11.31 -14.68
CA ALA A 222 -9.88 -11.23 -14.07
C ALA A 222 -9.80 -10.58 -12.68
N THR A 223 -10.96 -10.23 -12.13
CA THR A 223 -11.08 -9.76 -10.75
C THR A 223 -11.59 -10.91 -9.87
N ALA A 224 -10.75 -11.37 -8.94
CA ALA A 224 -11.19 -12.23 -7.85
C ALA A 224 -11.79 -11.37 -6.74
N VAL A 225 -12.93 -11.79 -6.19
CA VAL A 225 -13.56 -11.12 -5.06
C VAL A 225 -13.50 -12.00 -3.83
N LEU A 226 -12.91 -11.46 -2.78
CA LEU A 226 -12.81 -12.09 -1.48
C LEU A 226 -14.12 -11.94 -0.72
N ALA A 227 -14.34 -12.90 0.19
CA ALA A 227 -15.41 -12.81 1.18
C ALA A 227 -15.30 -11.48 1.94
N ASP A 228 -16.44 -10.95 2.38
CA ASP A 228 -16.43 -9.73 3.19
C ASP A 228 -15.87 -10.06 4.58
N ASP A 229 -14.57 -9.80 4.73
CA ASP A 229 -13.83 -9.94 5.97
C ASP A 229 -13.52 -8.56 6.54
N ASN A 230 -14.00 -8.29 7.76
CA ASN A 230 -13.73 -7.05 8.48
C ASN A 230 -12.25 -6.91 8.88
N GLY A 231 -11.49 -8.01 8.89
CA GLY A 231 -10.06 -8.02 9.10
C GLY A 231 -9.25 -7.43 7.93
N LEU A 232 -9.83 -7.29 6.73
CA LEU A 232 -9.14 -6.68 5.59
C LEU A 232 -9.28 -5.16 5.61
N VAL A 233 -8.16 -4.43 5.64
CA VAL A 233 -8.18 -2.97 5.74
C VAL A 233 -7.21 -2.34 4.73
N PRO A 234 -7.66 -1.39 3.89
CA PRO A 234 -6.76 -0.60 3.06
C PRO A 234 -5.75 0.20 3.90
N ASN A 235 -4.47 0.08 3.57
CA ASN A 235 -3.39 0.89 4.10
C ASN A 235 -3.10 2.04 3.13
N PHE A 236 -3.59 3.24 3.45
CA PHE A 236 -3.41 4.42 2.60
C PHE A 236 -1.96 4.90 2.61
N ILE A 237 -1.28 4.77 1.47
CA ILE A 237 0.09 5.23 1.25
C ILE A 237 0.06 6.54 0.45
N GLY A 238 0.85 7.51 0.87
CA GLY A 238 0.90 8.86 0.30
C GLY A 238 0.75 9.94 1.38
N PRO A 239 0.40 11.18 1.00
CA PRO A 239 0.08 12.21 1.98
C PRO A 239 -1.10 11.77 2.86
N GLY A 240 -1.17 12.32 4.07
CA GLY A 240 -2.23 12.00 5.02
C GLY A 240 -3.61 12.33 4.46
N LEU A 241 -4.61 11.51 4.83
CA LEU A 241 -6.01 11.76 4.46
C LEU A 241 -6.48 13.12 4.97
N PRO A 242 -7.34 13.86 4.24
CA PRO A 242 -7.86 15.13 4.73
C PRO A 242 -8.57 14.98 6.07
N ARG A 243 -8.41 15.96 6.95
CA ARG A 243 -9.06 15.98 8.27
C ARG A 243 -10.49 16.47 8.13
N LYS A 244 -11.39 15.96 8.98
CA LYS A 244 -12.77 16.44 9.06
C LYS A 244 -12.85 17.80 9.75
N SER A 245 -12.03 17.99 10.79
CA SER A 245 -12.10 19.14 11.70
C SER A 245 -11.32 20.38 11.23
N LYS A 246 -10.28 20.21 10.41
CA LYS A 246 -9.34 21.27 10.01
C LYS A 246 -8.95 21.12 8.54
N GLY A 247 -8.70 22.25 7.87
CA GLY A 247 -8.25 22.29 6.46
C GLY A 247 -9.39 22.48 5.47
N ASP A 248 -9.17 22.06 4.23
CA ASP A 248 -10.12 22.25 3.12
C ASP A 248 -11.30 21.26 3.22
N ARG A 249 -12.47 21.81 3.52
CA ARG A 249 -13.73 21.08 3.65
C ARG A 249 -14.18 20.46 2.33
N GLU A 250 -13.99 21.14 1.21
CA GLU A 250 -14.37 20.62 -0.11
C GLU A 250 -13.48 19.44 -0.48
N HIS A 251 -12.17 19.53 -0.20
CA HIS A 251 -11.25 18.42 -0.41
C HIS A 251 -11.61 17.20 0.46
N TYR A 252 -11.93 17.39 1.75
CA TYR A 252 -12.42 16.30 2.61
C TYR A 252 -13.67 15.64 2.01
N CYS A 253 -14.67 16.42 1.63
CA CYS A 253 -15.93 15.91 1.11
C CYS A 253 -15.72 15.14 -0.20
N LEU A 254 -14.89 15.67 -1.11
CA LEU A 254 -14.49 14.99 -2.33
C LEU A 254 -13.83 13.64 -2.02
N THR A 255 -12.85 13.61 -1.12
CA THR A 255 -12.12 12.37 -0.80
C THR A 255 -13.03 11.31 -0.19
N MET A 256 -13.91 11.69 0.75
CA MET A 256 -14.85 10.73 1.36
C MET A 256 -15.90 10.22 0.37
N LEU A 257 -16.39 11.07 -0.54
CA LEU A 257 -17.26 10.64 -1.63
C LEU A 257 -16.55 9.67 -2.58
N THR A 258 -15.31 9.97 -2.96
CA THR A 258 -14.50 9.09 -3.82
C THR A 258 -14.30 7.70 -3.20
N PHE A 259 -14.13 7.59 -1.89
CA PHE A 259 -13.94 6.28 -1.25
C PHE A 259 -15.25 5.53 -0.97
N PHE A 260 -16.30 6.23 -0.54
CA PHE A 260 -17.47 5.59 0.06
C PHE A 260 -18.75 5.68 -0.77
N LYS A 261 -18.75 6.43 -1.89
CA LYS A 261 -19.83 6.43 -2.86
C LYS A 261 -19.42 5.60 -4.08
N PRO A 262 -20.29 4.75 -4.66
CA PRO A 262 -19.98 4.08 -5.93
C PRO A 262 -19.91 5.07 -7.10
N TRP A 263 -18.94 4.91 -8.00
CA TRP A 263 -18.75 5.78 -9.17
C TRP A 263 -17.95 5.09 -10.27
N ARG A 264 -18.15 5.49 -11.53
CA ARG A 264 -17.26 5.19 -12.67
C ARG A 264 -16.62 6.46 -13.24
N SER A 265 -17.28 7.59 -13.04
CA SER A 265 -16.81 8.92 -13.42
C SER A 265 -17.09 9.95 -12.33
N GLY A 266 -16.42 11.10 -12.37
CA GLY A 266 -16.66 12.20 -11.44
C GLY A 266 -18.11 12.73 -11.47
N LYS A 267 -18.84 12.53 -12.57
CA LYS A 267 -20.26 12.92 -12.70
C LYS A 267 -21.17 12.10 -11.78
N ASP A 268 -20.78 10.88 -11.43
CA ASP A 268 -21.55 10.03 -10.52
C ASP A 268 -21.44 10.53 -9.07
N LEU A 269 -20.30 11.12 -8.74
CA LEU A 269 -20.07 11.68 -7.41
C LEU A 269 -20.89 12.94 -7.20
N LYS A 270 -20.96 13.81 -8.21
CA LYS A 270 -21.55 15.13 -8.06
C LYS A 270 -22.07 15.74 -9.37
N THR A 271 -23.19 16.48 -9.29
CA THR A 271 -23.70 17.31 -10.39
C THR A 271 -22.83 18.56 -10.61
N PRO A 272 -22.80 19.13 -11.83
CA PRO A 272 -21.96 20.30 -12.13
C PRO A 272 -22.22 21.51 -11.21
N ASP A 273 -23.48 21.74 -10.83
CA ASP A 273 -23.92 22.95 -10.12
C ASP A 273 -23.97 22.81 -8.58
N GLN A 274 -23.57 21.67 -8.02
CA GLN A 274 -23.50 21.53 -6.57
C GLN A 274 -22.09 21.79 -6.03
N THR A 275 -21.92 21.90 -4.72
CA THR A 275 -20.60 21.88 -4.06
C THR A 275 -20.29 20.45 -3.62
N TRP A 276 -19.02 20.13 -3.34
CA TRP A 276 -18.67 18.80 -2.81
C TRP A 276 -19.28 18.58 -1.43
N GLU A 277 -19.34 19.63 -0.60
CA GLU A 277 -20.03 19.59 0.68
C GLU A 277 -21.52 19.31 0.54
N ARG A 278 -22.21 19.97 -0.38
CA ARG A 278 -23.64 19.70 -0.64
C ARG A 278 -23.86 18.27 -1.10
N ALA A 279 -23.00 17.77 -1.99
CA ALA A 279 -23.05 16.38 -2.46
C ALA A 279 -22.84 15.39 -1.31
N PHE A 280 -21.90 15.67 -0.42
CA PHE A 280 -21.58 14.86 0.75
C PHE A 280 -22.73 14.82 1.74
N LEU A 281 -23.33 15.98 2.08
CA LEU A 281 -24.45 16.06 3.02
C LEU A 281 -25.73 15.40 2.47
N THR A 282 -25.93 15.44 1.15
CA THR A 282 -27.10 14.84 0.50
C THR A 282 -26.98 13.32 0.40
N HIS A 283 -25.75 12.80 0.29
CA HIS A 283 -25.52 11.38 0.17
C HIS A 283 -25.71 10.65 1.50
N LYS A 284 -26.51 9.57 1.49
CA LYS A 284 -26.73 8.73 2.66
C LYS A 284 -25.64 7.65 2.72
N PHE A 285 -24.64 7.86 3.57
CA PHE A 285 -23.58 6.88 3.83
C PHE A 285 -24.07 5.77 4.76
N ASP A 286 -23.66 4.54 4.48
CA ASP A 286 -23.85 3.40 5.38
C ASP A 286 -23.18 3.64 6.73
N VAL A 287 -23.74 3.02 7.79
CA VAL A 287 -23.23 3.12 9.17
C VAL A 287 -21.74 2.77 9.23
N ARG A 288 -21.33 1.72 8.52
CA ARG A 288 -19.93 1.29 8.43
C ARG A 288 -19.01 2.37 7.86
N TYR A 289 -19.43 3.07 6.81
CA TYR A 289 -18.63 4.14 6.21
C TYR A 289 -18.53 5.36 7.13
N GLN A 290 -19.60 5.67 7.87
CA GLN A 290 -19.57 6.71 8.90
C GLN A 290 -18.58 6.36 10.02
N GLU A 291 -18.55 5.10 10.46
CA GLU A 291 -17.57 4.61 11.43
C GLU A 291 -16.14 4.71 10.89
N MET A 292 -15.90 4.33 9.64
CA MET A 292 -14.59 4.45 9.00
C MET A 292 -14.12 5.91 8.90
N MET A 293 -15.01 6.81 8.47
CA MET A 293 -14.72 8.25 8.44
C MET A 293 -14.36 8.80 9.83
N ASN A 294 -15.06 8.37 10.88
CA ASN A 294 -14.72 8.74 12.25
C ASN A 294 -13.37 8.15 12.67
N ASN A 295 -13.06 6.91 12.29
CA ASN A 295 -11.77 6.28 12.59
C ASN A 295 -10.60 6.97 11.89
N PHE A 296 -10.80 7.54 10.70
CA PHE A 296 -9.76 8.34 10.02
C PHE A 296 -9.39 9.59 10.83
N GLU A 297 -10.35 10.21 11.53
CA GLU A 297 -10.11 11.38 12.38
C GLU A 297 -9.34 11.02 13.66
N VAL A 298 -9.55 9.83 14.22
CA VAL A 298 -8.92 9.40 15.50
C VAL A 298 -7.41 9.55 15.49
N ARG A 299 -6.73 9.25 14.36
CA ARG A 299 -5.29 9.45 14.24
C ARG A 299 -4.90 10.90 14.51
N TYR A 300 -5.64 11.85 13.94
CA TYR A 300 -5.40 13.27 14.10
C TYR A 300 -5.72 13.74 15.51
N GLU A 301 -6.80 13.25 16.11
CA GLU A 301 -7.13 13.55 17.50
C GLU A 301 -6.03 13.08 18.47
N CYS A 302 -5.41 11.93 18.21
CA CYS A 302 -4.29 11.43 19.00
C CYS A 302 -3.03 12.30 18.86
N LEU A 303 -2.71 12.73 17.64
CA LEU A 303 -1.59 13.63 17.39
C LEU A 303 -1.81 15.00 18.04
N ASP A 304 -2.99 15.59 17.85
CA ASP A 304 -3.36 16.88 18.44
C ASP A 304 -3.31 16.79 19.97
N SER A 305 -3.87 15.72 20.58
CA SER A 305 -3.79 15.52 22.04
C SER A 305 -2.34 15.45 22.54
N ARG A 306 -1.47 14.70 21.85
CA ARG A 306 -0.05 14.59 22.22
C ARG A 306 0.65 15.96 22.19
N ASP A 307 0.37 16.75 21.17
CA ASP A 307 0.99 18.06 21.00
C ASP A 307 0.46 19.08 22.02
N ASP A 308 -0.84 19.03 22.36
CA ASP A 308 -1.43 19.81 23.45
C ASP A 308 -0.78 19.49 24.81
N PHE A 309 -0.52 18.21 25.10
CA PHE A 309 0.18 17.78 26.32
C PHE A 309 1.64 18.24 26.38
N ARG A 310 2.30 18.44 25.22
CA ARG A 310 3.69 18.95 25.16
C ARG A 310 3.79 20.46 25.36
N ALA A 311 2.68 21.18 25.15
CA ALA A 311 2.62 22.64 25.24
C ALA A 311 2.22 23.16 26.63
N GLN A 312 1.79 22.27 27.54
CA GLN A 312 1.49 22.53 28.96
C GLN A 312 2.76 22.49 29.80
#